data_AF-G7LQB9-F1
#
_entry.id   AF-G7LQB9-F1
#
_cell.length_a   1.000
_cell.length_b   1.000
_cell.length_c   1.000
_cell.angle_alpha   90.00
_cell.angle_beta   90.00
_cell.angle_gamma   90.00
#
_symmetry.space_group_name_H-M   'P 1'
#
loop_
_entity.id
_entity.type
_entity.pdbx_description
1 polymer ?
#
loop_
_entity_poly.entity_id
_entity_poly.type
_entity_poly.pdbx_seq_one_letter_code
_entity_poly.pdbx_strand_id
1 'polypeptide(L)'
;MRKDWLWIGAVSLVLSACTVTEQQPAPPAASVYSGPVDEIGGVEPRYEPYNQGALQDYTIKGKTYRVIKNPQNFSETGLATWYGEEAGGNQTAIGEVFDPNGLTAAHPTLPLPSYVRVTNLSNGRRLVVRVNDRGPYTPGRIIDLSKAAGDRLNISNNTKVKVDFINVAPDGTLSGPGTIGTRVAKQSFALPDRPSLGAGALGTPTAAGADTPADNAAPQSGGFLGAPSALPAGVIETAPAASATSPAAPSAAPTADGRYVVQVGALSDRLRAQEWLRTLRERFHVTGDVASSGGLYRVQLGPFQNRRQAAELQQRLSVEAQQQSFITAAPGAL
;
A
#
# COMPACT_ATOMS: atom_id res chain seq x y z
N MET A 1 -97.02 -11.64 -29.86
CA MET A 1 -96.86 -10.84 -31.10
C MET A 1 -95.51 -10.13 -30.98
N ARG A 2 -94.41 -10.75 -31.41
CA ARG A 2 -93.66 -10.51 -32.67
C ARG A 2 -93.44 -9.03 -33.01
N LYS A 3 -92.16 -8.71 -33.29
CA LYS A 3 -91.55 -7.47 -33.86
C LYS A 3 -90.87 -6.57 -32.82
N ASP A 4 -89.64 -6.08 -32.96
CA ASP A 4 -88.70 -6.10 -34.07
C ASP A 4 -87.25 -5.99 -33.58
N TRP A 5 -86.41 -6.65 -34.35
CA TRP A 5 -84.97 -6.59 -34.45
C TRP A 5 -84.53 -5.19 -34.93
N LEU A 6 -83.29 -4.81 -34.56
CA LEU A 6 -82.43 -3.74 -35.08
C LEU A 6 -82.08 -2.71 -34.00
N TRP A 7 -80.91 -2.91 -33.38
CA TRP A 7 -79.83 -1.90 -33.26
C TRP A 7 -78.58 -2.62 -32.70
N ILE A 8 -78.03 -3.50 -33.54
CA ILE A 8 -76.59 -3.78 -33.50
C ILE A 8 -75.95 -2.54 -34.15
N GLY A 9 -75.25 -1.74 -33.37
CA GLY A 9 -74.69 -0.49 -33.88
C GLY A 9 -73.86 0.25 -32.85
N ALA A 10 -72.67 -0.28 -32.60
CA ALA A 10 -71.48 0.52 -32.27
C ALA A 10 -71.49 1.34 -30.98
N VAL A 11 -71.14 0.72 -29.84
CA VAL A 11 -70.16 1.29 -28.89
C VAL A 11 -69.42 0.15 -28.17
N SER A 12 -68.68 -0.68 -28.91
CA SER A 12 -67.51 -1.38 -28.33
C SER A 12 -66.29 -0.51 -28.60
N LEU A 13 -66.25 0.65 -27.95
CA LEU A 13 -65.10 1.56 -28.02
C LEU A 13 -64.10 1.10 -26.95
N VAL A 14 -63.27 0.17 -27.39
CA VAL A 14 -61.92 -0.19 -26.93
C VAL A 14 -61.42 0.68 -25.77
N LEU A 15 -61.61 0.23 -24.52
CA LEU A 15 -60.69 0.57 -23.43
C LEU A 15 -59.42 -0.26 -23.63
N SER A 16 -58.57 0.15 -24.57
CA SER A 16 -57.14 -0.18 -24.51
C SER A 16 -56.59 0.59 -23.31
N ALA A 17 -56.51 -0.09 -22.17
CA ALA A 17 -55.69 0.34 -21.06
C ALA A 17 -54.23 0.30 -21.53
N CYS A 18 -53.71 1.45 -21.97
CA CYS A 18 -52.28 1.66 -22.12
C CYS A 18 -51.67 1.57 -20.72
N THR A 19 -51.16 0.39 -20.36
CA THR A 19 -50.18 0.27 -19.28
C THR A 19 -48.93 1.02 -19.75
N VAL A 20 -48.84 2.30 -19.40
CA VAL A 20 -47.57 3.02 -19.45
C VAL A 20 -46.70 2.36 -18.39
N THR A 21 -45.91 1.39 -18.81
CA THR A 21 -44.78 0.92 -18.03
C THR A 21 -43.83 2.11 -17.94
N GLU A 22 -43.87 2.85 -16.83
CA GLU A 22 -42.76 3.72 -16.45
C GLU A 22 -41.53 2.82 -16.39
N GLN A 23 -40.72 2.92 -17.44
CA GLN A 23 -39.44 2.26 -17.54
C GLN A 23 -38.56 2.96 -16.52
N GLN A 24 -38.58 2.43 -15.30
CA GLN A 24 -37.68 2.83 -14.23
C GLN A 24 -36.27 2.85 -14.82
N PRO A 25 -35.57 4.00 -14.82
CA PRO A 25 -34.20 4.05 -15.29
C PRO A 25 -33.42 2.98 -14.55
N ALA A 26 -32.79 2.08 -15.32
CA ALA A 26 -31.89 1.10 -14.74
C ALA A 26 -30.91 1.85 -13.82
N PRO A 27 -30.62 1.33 -12.60
CA PRO A 27 -29.60 1.93 -11.77
C PRO A 27 -28.32 2.06 -12.62
N PRO A 28 -27.61 3.21 -12.58
CA PRO A 28 -26.43 3.40 -13.39
C PRO A 28 -25.49 2.23 -13.17
N ALA A 29 -25.16 1.53 -14.26
CA ALA A 29 -24.23 0.42 -14.23
C ALA A 29 -22.95 0.90 -13.54
N ALA A 30 -22.55 0.23 -12.46
CA ALA A 30 -21.30 0.52 -11.79
C ALA A 30 -20.20 0.49 -12.85
N SER A 31 -19.47 1.59 -13.02
CA SER A 31 -18.38 1.70 -13.99
C SER A 31 -17.42 0.54 -13.75
N VAL A 32 -17.31 -0.38 -14.71
CA VAL A 32 -16.37 -1.51 -14.63
C VAL A 32 -14.97 -0.91 -14.66
N TYR A 33 -14.33 -0.82 -13.50
CA TYR A 33 -12.97 -0.31 -13.40
C TYR A 33 -12.03 -1.22 -14.19
N SER A 34 -11.48 -0.69 -15.29
CA SER A 34 -10.56 -1.41 -16.18
C SER A 34 -9.08 -1.08 -15.93
N GLY A 35 -8.77 -0.41 -14.82
CA GLY A 35 -7.39 -0.08 -14.44
C GLY A 35 -6.67 -1.24 -13.74
N PRO A 36 -5.36 -1.09 -13.45
CA PRO A 36 -4.62 -2.06 -12.66
C PRO A 36 -5.24 -2.19 -11.27
N VAL A 37 -5.34 -3.44 -10.80
CA VAL A 37 -5.83 -3.75 -9.46
C VAL A 37 -4.63 -3.84 -8.53
N ASP A 38 -4.55 -2.92 -7.56
CA ASP A 38 -3.46 -2.91 -6.59
C ASP A 38 -3.85 -3.74 -5.36
N GLU A 39 -2.89 -4.51 -4.86
CA GLU A 39 -3.03 -5.19 -3.58
C GLU A 39 -2.79 -4.20 -2.43
N ILE A 40 -3.79 -4.03 -1.57
CA ILE A 40 -3.74 -3.08 -0.45
C ILE A 40 -3.72 -3.88 0.86
N GLY A 41 -2.76 -3.57 1.72
CA GLY A 41 -2.72 -4.11 3.08
C GLY A 41 -3.79 -3.47 3.99
N GLY A 42 -3.99 -4.04 5.17
CA GLY A 42 -4.97 -3.49 6.11
C GLY A 42 -5.65 -4.58 6.91
N VAL A 43 -6.79 -4.22 7.51
CA VAL A 43 -7.73 -5.20 8.04
C VAL A 43 -8.48 -5.85 6.89
N GLU A 44 -8.62 -7.17 6.92
CA GLU A 44 -9.54 -7.89 6.03
C GLU A 44 -10.99 -7.52 6.39
N PRO A 45 -11.77 -6.90 5.47
CA PRO A 45 -13.17 -6.60 5.73
C PRO A 45 -13.97 -7.88 5.93
N ARG A 46 -14.76 -7.92 6.99
CA ARG A 46 -15.72 -8.99 7.26
C ARG A 46 -17.08 -8.38 7.60
N TYR A 47 -18.14 -9.14 7.38
CA TYR A 47 -19.47 -8.68 7.73
C TYR A 47 -19.59 -8.56 9.24
N GLU A 48 -19.94 -7.37 9.71
CA GLU A 48 -20.24 -7.08 11.12
C GLU A 48 -21.53 -6.25 11.17
N PRO A 49 -22.55 -6.67 11.95
CA PRO A 49 -23.77 -5.89 12.07
C PRO A 49 -23.48 -4.56 12.78
N TYR A 50 -24.16 -3.49 12.36
CA TYR A 50 -24.01 -2.19 13.00
C TYR A 50 -24.47 -2.22 14.46
N ASN A 51 -23.70 -1.54 15.31
CA ASN A 51 -24.04 -1.32 16.70
C ASN A 51 -25.23 -0.35 16.80
N GLN A 52 -26.36 -0.83 17.30
CA GLN A 52 -27.62 -0.07 17.39
C GLN A 52 -27.49 1.21 18.22
N GLY A 53 -26.68 1.18 19.29
CA GLY A 53 -26.42 2.35 20.13
C GLY A 53 -25.62 3.43 19.40
N ALA A 54 -24.68 3.04 18.55
CA ALA A 54 -23.86 3.96 17.78
C ALA A 54 -24.55 4.50 16.52
N LEU A 55 -25.74 4.01 16.15
CA LEU A 55 -26.46 4.49 14.97
C LEU A 55 -27.18 5.83 15.20
N GLN A 56 -27.35 6.28 16.44
CA GLN A 56 -28.11 7.49 16.73
C GLN A 56 -27.31 8.77 16.43
N ASP A 57 -28.01 9.81 15.99
CA ASP A 57 -27.43 11.15 15.90
C ASP A 57 -27.07 11.64 17.31
N TYR A 58 -25.98 12.40 17.42
CA TYR A 58 -25.44 12.81 18.71
C TYR A 58 -24.89 14.23 18.66
N THR A 59 -24.71 14.85 19.82
CA THR A 59 -24.21 16.23 19.93
C THR A 59 -22.98 16.28 20.83
N ILE A 60 -21.92 16.91 20.34
CA ILE A 60 -20.68 17.13 21.09
C ILE A 60 -20.41 18.64 21.09
N LYS A 61 -20.25 19.24 22.28
CA LYS A 61 -19.94 20.68 22.44
C LYS A 61 -20.86 21.60 21.61
N GLY A 62 -22.15 21.27 21.53
CA GLY A 62 -23.16 22.04 20.79
C GLY A 62 -23.20 21.80 19.27
N LYS A 63 -22.31 20.96 18.72
CA LYS A 63 -22.35 20.55 17.31
C LYS A 63 -23.03 19.19 17.18
N THR A 64 -24.11 19.15 16.39
CA THR A 64 -24.83 17.92 16.07
C THR A 64 -24.18 17.17 14.91
N TYR A 65 -24.00 15.87 15.08
CA TYR A 65 -23.46 14.94 14.10
C TYR A 65 -24.55 13.96 13.68
N ARG A 66 -24.87 13.96 12.38
CA ARG A 66 -25.87 13.07 11.80
C ARG A 66 -25.22 11.82 11.25
N VAL A 67 -25.59 10.65 11.79
CA VAL A 67 -25.02 9.37 11.37
C VAL A 67 -25.58 8.99 10.01
N ILE A 68 -24.67 8.64 9.09
CA ILE A 68 -24.99 8.24 7.72
C ILE A 68 -25.65 6.87 7.77
N LYS A 69 -26.90 6.78 7.31
CA LYS A 69 -27.66 5.53 7.26
C LYS A 69 -27.35 4.69 6.03
N ASN A 70 -27.03 5.34 4.91
CA ASN A 70 -26.77 4.72 3.61
C ASN A 70 -25.37 5.06 3.09
N PRO A 71 -24.30 4.45 3.64
CA PRO A 71 -22.91 4.80 3.30
C PRO A 71 -22.37 4.15 2.02
N GLN A 72 -23.20 3.43 1.24
CA GLN A 72 -22.73 2.58 0.13
C GLN A 72 -21.86 3.31 -0.90
N ASN A 73 -22.15 4.61 -1.14
CA ASN A 73 -21.41 5.46 -2.08
C ASN A 73 -20.55 6.53 -1.36
N PHE A 74 -20.31 6.37 -0.06
CA PHE A 74 -19.59 7.36 0.73
C PHE A 74 -18.11 7.45 0.32
N SER A 75 -17.71 8.65 -0.06
CA SER A 75 -16.33 9.03 -0.33
C SER A 75 -16.13 10.46 0.15
N GLU A 76 -15.15 10.69 1.00
CA GLU A 76 -14.86 12.00 1.56
C GLU A 76 -13.37 12.31 1.49
N THR A 77 -13.01 13.58 1.28
CA THR A 77 -11.63 14.06 1.34
C THR A 77 -11.51 15.13 2.41
N GLY A 78 -10.52 15.00 3.26
CA GLY A 78 -10.32 15.90 4.39
C GLY A 78 -8.99 15.64 5.08
N LEU A 79 -8.85 16.17 6.29
CA LEU A 79 -7.62 15.99 7.07
C LEU A 79 -7.73 14.75 7.95
N ALA A 80 -6.65 13.98 8.00
CA ALA A 80 -6.45 12.92 8.98
C ALA A 80 -5.58 13.41 10.13
N THR A 81 -5.81 12.85 11.31
CA THR A 81 -4.82 12.77 12.37
C THR A 81 -4.71 11.32 12.83
N TRP A 82 -3.86 11.06 13.80
CA TRP A 82 -3.80 9.77 14.48
C TRP A 82 -3.84 9.98 15.99
N TYR A 83 -4.32 8.97 16.72
CA TYR A 83 -4.38 8.96 18.18
C TYR A 83 -2.99 8.74 18.78
N GLY A 84 -2.60 9.59 19.73
CA GLY A 84 -1.41 9.35 20.54
C GLY A 84 -1.54 8.09 21.42
N GLU A 85 -0.42 7.57 21.90
CA GLU A 85 -0.36 6.36 22.75
C GLU A 85 -1.18 6.50 24.03
N GLU A 86 -1.39 7.73 24.51
CA GLU A 86 -2.20 8.09 25.67
C GLU A 86 -3.69 7.70 25.55
N ALA A 87 -4.17 7.45 24.33
CA ALA A 87 -5.54 6.96 24.13
C ALA A 87 -5.66 5.44 24.43
N GLY A 88 -4.53 4.71 24.51
CA GLY A 88 -4.48 3.27 24.73
C GLY A 88 -5.25 2.83 25.97
N GLY A 89 -6.13 1.84 25.82
CA GLY A 89 -6.92 1.30 26.92
C GLY A 89 -8.28 1.98 27.17
N ASN A 90 -8.56 3.12 26.53
CA ASN A 90 -9.88 3.75 26.60
C ASN A 90 -10.93 2.94 25.82
N GLN A 91 -12.21 3.12 26.15
CA GLN A 91 -13.31 2.52 25.41
C GLN A 91 -13.65 3.36 24.16
N THR A 92 -13.80 2.67 23.04
CA THR A 92 -14.36 3.22 21.79
C THR A 92 -15.87 3.43 21.91
N ALA A 93 -16.46 4.14 20.96
CA ALA A 93 -17.90 4.40 20.89
C ALA A 93 -18.78 3.13 20.84
N ILE A 94 -18.24 1.97 20.44
CA ILE A 94 -18.95 0.69 20.48
C ILE A 94 -18.55 -0.20 21.66
N GLY A 95 -17.77 0.33 22.62
CA GLY A 95 -17.41 -0.33 23.88
C GLY A 95 -16.16 -1.23 23.81
N GLU A 96 -15.50 -1.32 22.66
CA GLU A 96 -14.23 -2.06 22.53
C GLU A 96 -13.08 -1.27 23.18
N VAL A 97 -12.09 -1.97 23.73
CA VAL A 97 -10.85 -1.34 24.22
C VAL A 97 -10.02 -0.89 23.02
N PHE A 98 -9.61 0.38 23.02
CA PHE A 98 -8.76 0.93 21.97
C PHE A 98 -7.34 0.36 22.05
N ASP A 99 -6.91 -0.25 20.95
CA ASP A 99 -5.55 -0.73 20.72
C ASP A 99 -4.81 0.18 19.73
N PRO A 100 -3.76 0.91 20.15
CA PRO A 100 -2.98 1.76 19.24
C PRO A 100 -2.23 0.96 18.16
N ASN A 101 -2.00 -0.34 18.37
CA ASN A 101 -1.35 -1.23 17.41
C ASN A 101 -2.33 -1.88 16.42
N GLY A 102 -3.63 -1.78 16.69
CA GLY A 102 -4.69 -2.22 15.79
C GLY A 102 -4.78 -1.34 14.54
N LEU A 103 -5.38 -1.85 13.46
CA LEU A 103 -5.62 -1.06 12.24
C LEU A 103 -7.04 -0.50 12.25
N THR A 104 -7.28 0.39 13.21
CA THR A 104 -8.58 0.97 13.49
C THR A 104 -8.60 2.49 13.25
N ALA A 105 -9.80 3.05 13.22
CA ALA A 105 -10.02 4.48 13.07
C ALA A 105 -11.32 4.95 13.75
N ALA A 106 -11.42 6.26 13.95
CA ALA A 106 -12.65 6.94 14.31
C ALA A 106 -13.16 7.80 13.15
N HIS A 107 -14.48 7.84 12.99
CA HIS A 107 -15.15 8.72 12.05
C HIS A 107 -16.38 9.38 12.70
N PRO A 108 -16.66 10.67 12.46
CA PRO A 108 -17.74 11.36 13.16
C PRO A 108 -19.14 10.83 12.79
N THR A 109 -19.35 10.39 11.55
CA THR A 109 -20.70 10.13 11.01
C THR A 109 -20.88 8.78 10.33
N LEU A 110 -19.83 7.97 10.15
CA LEU A 110 -20.00 6.65 9.51
C LEU A 110 -20.72 5.70 10.49
N PRO A 111 -21.54 4.76 10.02
CA PRO A 111 -22.08 3.73 10.91
C PRO A 111 -20.93 2.88 11.48
N LEU A 112 -21.09 2.41 12.71
CA LEU A 112 -20.07 1.63 13.40
C LEU A 112 -20.57 0.19 13.66
N PRO A 113 -19.71 -0.83 13.51
CA PRO A 113 -18.42 -0.74 12.84
C PRO A 113 -18.57 -0.52 11.33
N SER A 114 -17.52 -0.04 10.66
CA SER A 114 -17.45 0.00 9.20
C SER A 114 -16.03 -0.21 8.71
N TYR A 115 -15.86 -0.42 7.40
CA TYR A 115 -14.55 -0.54 6.77
C TYR A 115 -14.37 0.58 5.76
N VAL A 116 -13.17 1.15 5.73
CA VAL A 116 -12.81 2.19 4.78
C VAL A 116 -11.42 1.96 4.22
N ARG A 117 -11.24 2.27 2.93
CA ARG A 117 -9.92 2.45 2.34
C ARG A 117 -9.52 3.90 2.55
N VAL A 118 -8.42 4.13 3.27
CA VAL A 118 -7.84 5.45 3.47
C VAL A 118 -6.67 5.59 2.52
N THR A 119 -6.65 6.66 1.73
CA THR A 119 -5.56 6.99 0.81
C THR A 119 -4.92 8.29 1.26
N ASN A 120 -3.63 8.25 1.57
CA ASN A 120 -2.83 9.44 1.80
C ASN A 120 -2.53 10.10 0.44
N LEU A 121 -3.07 11.31 0.24
CA LEU A 121 -3.00 11.99 -1.05
C LEU A 121 -1.63 12.59 -1.35
N SER A 122 -0.75 12.72 -0.36
CA SER A 122 0.59 13.27 -0.58
C SER A 122 1.61 12.23 -1.05
N ASN A 123 1.39 10.94 -0.77
CA ASN A 123 2.34 9.87 -1.08
C ASN A 123 1.70 8.66 -1.80
N GLY A 124 0.39 8.64 -1.99
CA GLY A 124 -0.34 7.56 -2.66
C GLY A 124 -0.48 6.27 -1.85
N ARG A 125 0.05 6.22 -0.61
CA ARG A 125 -0.09 5.06 0.28
C ARG A 125 -1.55 4.92 0.66
N ARG A 126 -2.01 3.68 0.69
CA ARG A 126 -3.41 3.33 0.95
C ARG A 126 -3.46 2.12 1.87
N LEU A 127 -4.48 2.08 2.72
CA LEU A 127 -4.63 1.07 3.76
C LEU A 127 -6.12 0.89 4.06
N VAL A 128 -6.55 -0.36 4.26
CA VAL A 128 -7.90 -0.65 4.77
C VAL A 128 -7.89 -0.66 6.29
N VAL A 129 -8.81 0.07 6.91
CA VAL A 129 -8.97 0.16 8.36
C VAL A 129 -10.40 -0.10 8.77
N ARG A 130 -10.59 -0.61 10.00
CA ARG A 130 -11.91 -0.75 10.62
C ARG A 130 -12.24 0.50 11.44
N VAL A 131 -13.36 1.14 11.14
CA VAL A 131 -13.87 2.27 11.90
C VAL A 131 -14.74 1.73 13.03
N ASN A 132 -14.33 1.96 14.28
CA ASN A 132 -15.04 1.48 15.46
C ASN A 132 -15.29 2.57 16.51
N ASP A 133 -14.86 3.81 16.24
CA ASP A 133 -14.98 4.91 17.19
C ASP A 133 -15.51 6.20 16.56
N ARG A 134 -15.81 7.20 17.40
CA ARG A 134 -16.39 8.50 17.05
C ARG A 134 -15.35 9.62 17.19
N GLY A 135 -15.44 10.59 16.28
CA GLY A 135 -14.47 11.68 16.14
C GLY A 135 -13.75 11.60 14.78
N PRO A 136 -12.85 12.54 14.46
CA PRO A 136 -12.48 13.73 15.22
C PRO A 136 -13.58 14.78 15.30
N TYR A 137 -13.50 15.61 16.33
CA TYR A 137 -14.39 16.77 16.50
C TYR A 137 -13.73 18.11 16.13
N THR A 138 -12.48 18.08 15.66
CA THR A 138 -11.78 19.26 15.18
C THR A 138 -12.24 19.60 13.76
N PRO A 139 -12.64 20.86 13.46
CA PRO A 139 -13.05 21.25 12.12
C PRO A 139 -12.02 20.90 11.04
N GLY A 140 -12.50 20.40 9.90
CA GLY A 140 -11.66 20.00 8.75
C GLY A 140 -11.00 18.63 8.88
N ARG A 141 -10.94 18.04 10.08
CA ARG A 141 -10.53 16.65 10.25
C ARG A 141 -11.72 15.72 10.08
N ILE A 142 -11.51 14.64 9.34
CA ILE A 142 -12.56 13.68 8.97
C ILE A 142 -12.32 12.29 9.54
N ILE A 143 -11.08 11.97 9.90
CA ILE A 143 -10.71 10.64 10.38
C ILE A 143 -9.54 10.71 11.36
N ASP A 144 -9.65 9.95 12.45
CA ASP A 144 -8.57 9.74 13.43
C ASP A 144 -8.12 8.29 13.34
N LEU A 145 -6.89 8.07 12.88
CA LEU A 145 -6.33 6.73 12.72
C LEU A 145 -5.67 6.24 14.02
N SER A 146 -5.60 4.93 14.22
CA SER A 146 -4.67 4.38 15.21
C SER A 146 -3.22 4.71 14.86
N LYS A 147 -2.32 4.60 15.84
CA LYS A 147 -0.88 4.79 15.62
C LYS A 147 -0.35 3.86 14.52
N ALA A 148 -0.67 2.57 14.59
CA ALA A 148 -0.22 1.61 13.57
C ALA A 148 -0.76 1.91 12.16
N ALA A 149 -2.02 2.35 12.03
CA ALA A 149 -2.56 2.77 10.74
C ALA A 149 -1.89 4.06 10.24
N GLY A 150 -1.64 5.02 11.13
CA GLY A 150 -0.95 6.26 10.82
C GLY A 150 0.47 6.04 10.29
N ASP A 151 1.24 5.20 10.98
CA ASP A 151 2.61 4.80 10.61
C ASP A 151 2.63 4.09 9.23
N ARG A 152 1.70 3.15 9.01
CA ARG A 152 1.57 2.43 7.74
C ARG A 152 1.11 3.30 6.57
N LEU A 153 0.43 4.42 6.82
CA LEU A 153 0.07 5.39 5.80
C LEU A 153 1.11 6.53 5.67
N ASN A 154 2.10 6.58 6.57
CA ASN A 154 3.07 7.67 6.70
C ASN A 154 2.36 9.03 6.70
N ILE A 155 1.38 9.19 7.60
CA ILE A 155 0.69 10.46 7.80
C ILE A 155 1.31 11.22 8.97
N SER A 156 1.33 12.55 8.84
CA SER A 156 1.50 13.48 9.96
C SER A 156 0.14 14.02 10.41
N ASN A 157 0.11 14.79 11.50
CA ASN A 157 -1.08 15.55 11.88
C ASN A 157 -1.52 16.47 10.74
N ASN A 158 -2.81 16.44 10.43
CA ASN A 158 -3.44 17.19 9.33
C ASN A 158 -3.00 16.73 7.92
N THR A 159 -2.67 15.46 7.72
CA THR A 159 -2.40 14.95 6.36
C THR A 159 -3.69 14.89 5.56
N LYS A 160 -3.68 15.36 4.31
CA LYS A 160 -4.85 15.27 3.45
C LYS A 160 -5.05 13.82 2.98
N VAL A 161 -6.21 13.26 3.28
CA VAL A 161 -6.56 11.88 2.92
C VAL A 161 -7.88 11.82 2.19
N LYS A 162 -8.08 10.75 1.42
CA LYS A 162 -9.37 10.33 0.90
C LYS A 162 -9.84 9.08 1.64
N VAL A 163 -11.07 9.09 2.11
CA VAL A 163 -11.73 7.98 2.80
C VAL A 163 -12.81 7.43 1.88
N ASP A 164 -12.65 6.20 1.43
CA ASP A 164 -13.62 5.50 0.58
C ASP A 164 -14.25 4.34 1.35
N PHE A 165 -15.59 4.32 1.44
CA PHE A 165 -16.32 3.27 2.15
C PHE A 165 -16.21 1.91 1.45
N ILE A 166 -16.12 0.84 2.25
CA ILE A 166 -16.20 -0.56 1.82
C ILE A 166 -17.43 -1.18 2.47
N ASN A 167 -18.42 -1.50 1.64
CA ASN A 167 -19.56 -2.29 2.06
C ASN A 167 -19.18 -3.77 2.07
N VAL A 168 -19.45 -4.46 3.17
CA VAL A 168 -19.32 -5.91 3.29
C VAL A 168 -20.71 -6.48 3.44
N ALA A 169 -21.16 -7.31 2.50
CA ALA A 169 -22.46 -7.98 2.60
C ALA A 169 -22.36 -9.24 3.48
N PRO A 170 -23.49 -9.79 3.97
CA PRO A 170 -23.50 -10.99 4.81
C PRO A 170 -22.85 -12.23 4.19
N ASP A 171 -22.82 -12.32 2.86
CA ASP A 171 -22.16 -13.38 2.09
C ASP A 171 -20.65 -13.13 1.90
N GLY A 172 -20.11 -12.05 2.45
CA GLY A 172 -18.71 -11.65 2.33
C GLY A 172 -18.38 -10.87 1.05
N THR A 173 -19.35 -10.59 0.18
CA THR A 173 -19.10 -9.78 -1.01
C THR A 173 -18.75 -8.34 -0.64
N LEU A 174 -17.71 -7.81 -1.29
CA LEU A 174 -17.22 -6.45 -1.07
C LEU A 174 -17.70 -5.52 -2.18
N SER A 175 -18.23 -4.35 -1.83
CA SER A 175 -18.66 -3.32 -2.78
C SER A 175 -18.41 -1.91 -2.25
N GLY A 176 -18.68 -0.90 -3.09
CA GLY A 176 -18.49 0.51 -2.74
C GLY A 176 -17.17 1.11 -3.27
N PRO A 177 -16.95 2.41 -3.09
CA PRO A 177 -15.82 3.12 -3.68
C PRO A 177 -14.45 2.62 -3.20
N GLY A 178 -14.38 2.03 -2.00
CA GLY A 178 -13.14 1.51 -1.42
C GLY A 178 -12.63 0.23 -2.06
N THR A 179 -13.47 -0.49 -2.83
CA THR A 179 -13.08 -1.75 -3.52
C THR A 179 -12.61 -1.51 -4.95
N ILE A 180 -12.88 -0.33 -5.52
CA ILE A 180 -12.52 0.00 -6.90
C ILE A 180 -11.00 -0.03 -7.07
N GLY A 181 -10.50 -0.92 -7.94
CA GLY A 181 -9.06 -1.07 -8.20
C GLY A 181 -8.27 -1.62 -7.01
N THR A 182 -8.92 -2.36 -6.12
CA THR A 182 -8.31 -2.91 -4.90
C THR A 182 -8.58 -4.39 -4.77
N ARG A 183 -7.53 -5.15 -4.47
CA ARG A 183 -7.66 -6.44 -3.78
C ARG A 183 -7.12 -6.26 -2.37
N VAL A 184 -7.92 -6.60 -1.36
CA VAL A 184 -7.41 -6.60 0.01
C VAL A 184 -6.51 -7.82 0.16
N ALA A 185 -5.27 -7.59 0.57
CA ALA A 185 -4.33 -8.66 0.87
C ALA A 185 -4.89 -9.48 2.03
N LYS A 186 -5.37 -10.69 1.75
CA LYS A 186 -5.64 -11.66 2.82
C LYS A 186 -4.30 -11.88 3.50
N GLN A 187 -4.15 -11.45 4.74
CA GLN A 187 -2.94 -11.70 5.50
C GLN A 187 -2.79 -13.21 5.69
N SER A 188 -2.12 -13.86 4.75
CA SER A 188 -1.66 -15.24 4.87
C SER A 188 -0.51 -15.22 5.86
N PHE A 189 -0.83 -15.19 7.15
CA PHE A 189 0.15 -15.41 8.22
C PHE A 189 0.64 -16.87 8.27
N ALA A 190 0.17 -17.73 7.37
CA ALA A 190 0.74 -19.05 7.18
C ALA A 190 2.15 -18.90 6.60
N LEU A 191 3.14 -19.03 7.49
CA LEU A 191 4.47 -19.44 7.06
C LEU A 191 4.29 -20.69 6.18
N PRO A 192 4.95 -20.78 5.01
CA PRO A 192 4.94 -22.03 4.27
C PRO A 192 5.37 -23.17 5.20
N ASP A 193 4.78 -24.35 5.03
CA ASP A 193 5.16 -25.53 5.82
C ASP A 193 6.68 -25.64 5.84
N ARG A 194 7.25 -25.87 7.03
CA ARG A 194 8.69 -26.01 7.18
C ARG A 194 9.14 -27.10 6.20
N PRO A 195 10.11 -26.84 5.30
CA PRO A 195 10.58 -27.85 4.37
C PRO A 195 10.98 -29.08 5.18
N SER A 196 10.38 -30.22 4.85
CA SER A 196 10.69 -31.51 5.45
C SER A 196 12.08 -31.92 5.01
N LEU A 197 13.10 -31.47 5.76
CA LEU A 197 14.43 -32.03 5.68
C LEU A 197 14.34 -33.43 6.29
N GLY A 198 14.05 -34.42 5.45
CA GLY A 198 14.05 -35.81 5.86
C GLY A 198 15.36 -36.13 6.57
N ALA A 199 15.27 -36.63 7.80
CA ALA A 199 16.41 -37.22 8.49
C ALA A 199 16.70 -38.59 7.87
N GLY A 200 17.17 -38.59 6.62
CA GLY A 200 17.83 -39.72 6.00
C GLY A 200 19.26 -39.77 6.53
N ALA A 201 19.61 -40.89 7.16
CA ALA A 201 21.00 -41.19 7.50
C ALA A 201 21.87 -41.11 6.22
N LEU A 202 22.93 -40.31 6.31
CA LEU A 202 23.92 -39.96 5.27
C LEU A 202 23.39 -39.08 4.11
N GLY A 203 23.95 -37.86 4.05
CA GLY A 203 23.46 -36.76 3.22
C GLY A 203 23.59 -36.95 1.71
N THR A 204 22.49 -36.65 1.01
CA THR A 204 22.41 -35.77 -0.16
C THR A 204 20.91 -35.55 -0.48
N PRO A 205 20.37 -34.32 -0.47
CA PRO A 205 18.98 -34.12 -0.84
C PRO A 205 18.82 -34.11 -2.36
N THR A 206 18.29 -35.19 -2.91
CA THR A 206 17.70 -35.24 -4.26
C THR A 206 16.34 -34.56 -4.21
N ALA A 207 16.09 -33.61 -5.11
CA ALA A 207 14.76 -33.02 -5.27
C ALA A 207 13.80 -34.09 -5.83
N ALA A 208 12.94 -34.64 -4.95
CA ALA A 208 11.83 -35.49 -5.36
C ALA A 208 10.64 -34.60 -5.75
N GLY A 209 10.18 -34.78 -6.99
CA GLY A 209 9.13 -34.00 -7.62
C GLY A 209 7.76 -34.17 -6.94
N ALA A 210 6.97 -33.11 -7.05
CA ALA A 210 5.60 -33.04 -6.59
C ALA A 210 4.68 -33.97 -7.41
N ASP A 211 3.85 -34.74 -6.70
CA ASP A 211 2.64 -35.34 -7.25
C ASP A 211 1.62 -34.24 -7.55
N THR A 212 1.30 -34.05 -8.84
CA THR A 212 0.11 -33.34 -9.30
C THR A 212 -1.03 -34.34 -9.54
N PRO A 213 -2.28 -34.04 -9.12
CA PRO A 213 -3.44 -34.80 -9.57
C PRO A 213 -3.78 -34.45 -11.03
N ALA A 214 -4.06 -35.49 -11.81
CA ALA A 214 -4.47 -35.43 -13.20
C ALA A 214 -5.90 -34.90 -13.37
N ASP A 215 -6.13 -34.09 -14.41
CA ASP A 215 -7.12 -34.38 -15.46
C ASP A 215 -7.18 -33.23 -16.50
N ASN A 216 -6.62 -33.47 -17.70
CA ASN A 216 -7.38 -33.46 -18.95
C ASN A 216 -6.46 -33.66 -20.17
N ALA A 217 -7.00 -34.40 -21.13
CA ALA A 217 -6.36 -35.08 -22.23
C ALA A 217 -5.89 -34.19 -23.41
N ALA A 218 -4.81 -34.59 -24.08
CA ALA A 218 -4.64 -34.51 -25.53
C ALA A 218 -3.47 -35.43 -26.02
N PRO A 219 -3.56 -36.05 -27.22
CA PRO A 219 -2.66 -37.11 -27.65
C PRO A 219 -1.42 -36.63 -28.43
N GLN A 220 -0.52 -37.60 -28.64
CA GLN A 220 0.85 -37.53 -29.15
C GLN A 220 1.04 -37.10 -30.62
N SER A 221 2.34 -36.93 -30.94
CA SER A 221 3.05 -36.99 -32.24
C SER A 221 3.42 -35.62 -32.81
N GLY A 222 4.65 -35.33 -33.24
CA GLY A 222 5.92 -36.06 -33.27
C GLY A 222 6.99 -35.17 -33.93
N GLY A 223 8.26 -35.56 -33.83
CA GLY A 223 9.27 -35.21 -34.84
C GLY A 223 10.12 -33.94 -34.68
N PHE A 224 11.35 -34.16 -34.20
CA PHE A 224 12.60 -33.92 -34.96
C PHE A 224 13.36 -32.57 -34.84
N LEU A 225 14.64 -32.74 -34.47
CA LEU A 225 15.86 -31.89 -34.59
C LEU A 225 15.96 -30.59 -33.77
N GLY A 226 17.05 -30.30 -33.08
CA GLY A 226 18.35 -30.98 -33.02
C GLY A 226 19.25 -30.38 -31.94
N ALA A 227 20.12 -31.22 -31.37
CA ALA A 227 21.29 -30.82 -30.59
C ALA A 227 22.48 -30.57 -31.55
N PRO A 228 23.57 -29.94 -31.06
CA PRO A 228 24.70 -30.73 -30.58
C PRO A 228 25.27 -30.18 -29.25
N SER A 229 25.46 -31.02 -28.23
CA SER A 229 26.66 -31.82 -27.91
C SER A 229 27.72 -31.09 -27.08
N ALA A 230 28.29 -31.85 -26.16
CA ALA A 230 29.02 -31.46 -24.97
C ALA A 230 30.54 -31.71 -25.08
N LEU A 231 31.32 -30.91 -24.32
CA LEU A 231 32.58 -31.22 -23.57
C LEU A 231 33.83 -31.69 -24.39
N PRO A 232 35.09 -31.39 -23.98
CA PRO A 232 35.65 -31.83 -22.68
C PRO A 232 36.69 -30.91 -22.00
N ALA A 233 37.18 -31.41 -20.87
CA ALA A 233 37.96 -30.78 -19.80
C ALA A 233 39.49 -30.76 -20.01
N GLY A 234 40.13 -29.80 -19.31
CA GLY A 234 41.36 -30.00 -18.54
C GLY A 234 42.71 -29.89 -19.26
N VAL A 235 43.57 -28.96 -18.79
CA VAL A 235 45.00 -29.18 -18.43
C VAL A 235 45.63 -27.86 -17.94
N ILE A 236 46.65 -28.01 -17.09
CA ILE A 236 47.21 -27.10 -16.09
C ILE A 236 48.47 -26.36 -16.61
N GLU A 237 48.76 -25.21 -16.01
CA GLU A 237 50.09 -24.65 -15.66
C GLU A 237 51.04 -24.08 -16.73
N THR A 238 51.31 -22.76 -16.67
CA THR A 238 52.59 -22.11 -16.24
C THR A 238 52.65 -20.62 -16.64
N ALA A 239 53.08 -19.75 -15.72
CA ALA A 239 53.60 -18.39 -15.99
C ALA A 239 55.12 -18.47 -16.30
N PRO A 240 55.89 -17.40 -16.65
CA PRO A 240 55.59 -15.95 -16.68
C PRO A 240 56.21 -15.17 -17.89
N ALA A 241 56.14 -13.82 -17.81
CA ALA A 241 57.05 -12.80 -18.40
C ALA A 241 56.55 -11.91 -19.59
N ALA A 242 56.27 -10.66 -19.20
CA ALA A 242 56.70 -9.37 -19.78
C ALA A 242 56.67 -9.12 -21.31
N SER A 243 55.90 -8.08 -21.70
CA SER A 243 56.33 -6.90 -22.49
C SER A 243 55.11 -5.98 -22.70
N ALA A 244 55.07 -4.83 -22.03
CA ALA A 244 55.50 -3.53 -22.53
C ALA A 244 54.40 -2.78 -23.31
N THR A 245 53.77 -1.81 -22.65
CA THR A 245 53.22 -0.61 -23.29
C THR A 245 53.40 0.57 -22.34
N SER A 246 54.03 1.61 -22.86
CA SER A 246 54.19 2.94 -22.27
C SER A 246 54.07 3.93 -23.45
N PRO A 247 53.87 5.25 -23.27
CA PRO A 247 53.29 5.99 -22.14
C PRO A 247 52.17 6.95 -22.60
N ALA A 248 51.22 7.29 -21.74
CA ALA A 248 50.43 8.51 -21.90
C ALA A 248 50.36 9.25 -20.56
N ALA A 249 50.75 10.52 -20.63
CA ALA A 249 50.87 11.49 -19.54
C ALA A 249 49.59 11.62 -18.68
N PRO A 250 49.71 12.07 -17.42
CA PRO A 250 48.61 12.11 -16.48
C PRO A 250 47.61 13.18 -16.90
N SER A 251 46.47 12.76 -17.48
CA SER A 251 45.33 13.65 -17.54
C SER A 251 44.85 13.86 -16.11
N ALA A 252 44.81 15.12 -15.72
CA ALA A 252 44.47 15.62 -14.41
C ALA A 252 43.25 14.92 -13.80
N ALA A 253 43.30 14.74 -12.47
CA ALA A 253 42.18 14.29 -11.66
C ALA A 253 40.88 15.03 -12.09
N PRO A 254 39.78 14.34 -12.37
CA PRO A 254 38.53 15.02 -12.61
C PRO A 254 38.11 15.69 -11.31
N THR A 255 38.09 17.02 -11.33
CA THR A 255 37.46 17.86 -10.31
C THR A 255 36.07 17.30 -10.01
N ALA A 256 35.84 16.98 -8.75
CA ALA A 256 34.67 16.24 -8.29
C ALA A 256 33.40 17.11 -8.32
N ASP A 257 32.81 17.29 -9.50
CA ASP A 257 31.44 17.77 -9.66
C ASP A 257 30.45 16.61 -9.41
N GLY A 258 30.52 16.01 -8.22
CA GLY A 258 29.55 15.00 -7.83
C GLY A 258 28.25 15.68 -7.42
N ARG A 259 27.24 15.55 -8.28
CA ARG A 259 25.92 16.18 -8.14
C ARG A 259 24.99 15.54 -7.11
N TYR A 260 25.37 14.41 -6.51
CA TYR A 260 24.54 13.68 -5.54
C TYR A 260 25.31 13.41 -4.24
N VAL A 261 24.66 13.58 -3.09
CA VAL A 261 25.16 13.21 -1.76
C VAL A 261 24.12 12.37 -1.02
N VAL A 262 24.56 11.48 -0.15
CA VAL A 262 23.73 10.62 0.69
C VAL A 262 23.69 11.18 2.10
N GLN A 263 22.57 11.78 2.49
CA GLN A 263 22.37 12.30 3.84
C GLN A 263 21.97 11.16 4.79
N VAL A 264 22.77 10.93 5.83
CA VAL A 264 22.57 9.83 6.80
C VAL A 264 21.83 10.26 8.06
N GLY A 265 21.73 11.57 8.32
CA GLY A 265 20.97 12.13 9.43
C GLY A 265 21.27 13.61 9.68
N ALA A 266 20.54 14.20 10.62
CA ALA A 266 20.74 15.57 11.09
C ALA A 266 20.79 15.59 12.62
N LEU A 267 21.82 16.21 13.19
CA LEU A 267 21.98 16.38 14.64
C LEU A 267 21.98 17.86 15.00
N SER A 268 21.53 18.19 16.20
CA SER A 268 21.57 19.55 16.75
C SER A 268 22.96 19.96 17.26
N ASP A 269 23.88 19.01 17.44
CA ASP A 269 25.23 19.23 17.95
C ASP A 269 26.29 19.01 16.87
N ARG A 270 27.15 20.02 16.66
CA ARG A 270 28.21 20.01 15.64
C ARG A 270 29.26 18.95 15.93
N LEU A 271 29.68 18.82 17.18
CA LEU A 271 30.78 17.92 17.57
C LEU A 271 30.35 16.47 17.38
N ARG A 272 29.14 16.13 17.81
CA ARG A 272 28.56 14.79 17.60
C ARG A 272 28.37 14.47 16.13
N ALA A 273 27.95 15.44 15.32
CA ALA A 273 27.82 15.25 13.87
C ALA A 273 29.16 14.95 13.19
N GLN A 274 30.24 15.64 13.60
CA GLN A 274 31.59 15.40 13.08
C GLN A 274 32.17 14.05 13.50
N GLU A 275 31.94 13.65 14.76
CA GLU A 275 32.38 12.36 15.27
C GLU A 275 31.65 11.21 14.58
N TRP A 276 30.34 11.35 14.37
CA TRP A 276 29.54 10.38 13.64
C TRP A 276 29.97 10.25 12.18
N LEU A 277 30.30 11.36 11.52
CA LEU A 277 30.88 11.34 10.18
C LEU A 277 32.21 10.55 10.17
N ARG A 278 33.08 10.75 11.16
CA ARG A 278 34.36 10.03 11.24
C ARG A 278 34.16 8.52 11.28
N THR A 279 33.25 8.05 12.14
CA THR A 279 32.90 6.62 12.24
C THR A 279 32.39 6.06 10.91
N LEU A 280 31.56 6.81 10.19
CA LEU A 280 31.01 6.38 8.90
C LEU A 280 32.07 6.34 7.80
N ARG A 281 32.99 7.31 7.79
CA ARG A 281 34.12 7.34 6.85
C ARG A 281 35.06 6.15 7.04
N GLU A 282 35.35 5.80 8.30
CA GLU A 282 36.19 4.66 8.65
C GLU A 282 35.54 3.32 8.30
N ARG A 283 34.24 3.17 8.59
CA ARG A 283 33.52 1.92 8.37
C ARG A 283 33.19 1.65 6.90
N PHE A 284 32.82 2.69 6.15
CA PHE A 284 32.34 2.55 4.77
C PHE A 284 33.37 2.99 3.72
N HIS A 285 34.53 3.51 4.15
CA HIS A 285 35.61 4.00 3.28
C HIS A 285 35.14 5.03 2.23
N VAL A 286 34.19 5.90 2.61
CA VAL A 286 33.61 6.94 1.74
C VAL A 286 33.94 8.33 2.26
N THR A 287 34.09 9.29 1.36
CA THR A 287 34.24 10.70 1.70
C THR A 287 32.89 11.29 2.10
N GLY A 288 32.88 12.31 2.97
CA GLY A 288 31.66 12.98 3.38
C GLY A 288 31.94 14.29 4.11
N ASP A 289 30.90 15.10 4.27
CA ASP A 289 30.94 16.42 4.87
C ASP A 289 29.73 16.66 5.80
N VAL A 290 29.81 17.67 6.67
CA VAL A 290 28.71 18.07 7.57
C VAL A 290 28.21 19.44 7.17
N ALA A 291 27.07 19.47 6.48
CA ALA A 291 26.41 20.71 6.08
C ALA A 291 25.61 21.30 7.26
N SER A 292 25.82 22.57 7.59
CA SER A 292 25.04 23.29 8.60
C SER A 292 23.90 24.07 7.93
N SER A 293 22.65 23.84 8.36
CA SER A 293 21.49 24.57 7.86
C SER A 293 20.43 24.73 8.95
N GLY A 294 20.10 25.98 9.29
CA GLY A 294 19.02 26.31 10.25
C GLY A 294 19.23 25.80 11.67
N GLY A 295 20.49 25.69 12.15
CA GLY A 295 20.81 25.19 13.50
C GLY A 295 20.87 23.65 13.60
N LEU A 296 20.73 22.94 12.49
CA LEU A 296 20.90 21.49 12.39
C LEU A 296 22.13 21.17 11.52
N TYR A 297 22.91 20.19 11.95
CA TYR A 297 24.10 19.66 11.29
C TYR A 297 23.77 18.36 10.57
N ARG A 298 23.70 18.42 9.25
CA ARG A 298 23.35 17.29 8.38
C ARG A 298 24.61 16.57 7.97
N VAL A 299 24.74 15.31 8.35
CA VAL A 299 25.87 14.47 7.94
C VAL A 299 25.58 13.90 6.56
N GLN A 300 26.47 14.18 5.60
CA GLN A 300 26.33 13.81 4.19
C GLN A 300 27.56 13.03 3.74
N LEU A 301 27.35 11.97 2.97
CA LEU A 301 28.39 11.15 2.36
C LEU A 301 28.38 11.40 0.85
N GLY A 302 29.54 11.52 0.24
CA GLY A 302 29.71 11.96 -1.15
C GLY A 302 30.76 13.08 -1.26
N PRO A 303 30.99 13.62 -2.46
CA PRO A 303 30.04 13.70 -3.57
C PRO A 303 30.12 12.53 -4.57
N PHE A 304 28.96 12.06 -5.06
CA PHE A 304 28.81 10.99 -6.07
C PHE A 304 28.42 11.58 -7.44
N GLN A 305 29.03 11.07 -8.50
CA GLN A 305 28.72 11.50 -9.87
C GLN A 305 27.35 10.99 -10.35
N ASN A 306 27.02 9.75 -10.00
CA ASN A 306 25.82 9.06 -10.47
C ASN A 306 24.89 8.69 -9.31
N ARG A 307 23.58 8.84 -9.52
CA ARG A 307 22.55 8.43 -8.55
C ARG A 307 22.64 6.94 -8.20
N ARG A 308 23.10 6.09 -9.12
CA ARG A 308 23.31 4.64 -8.88
C ARG A 308 24.35 4.38 -7.78
N GLN A 309 25.49 5.08 -7.81
CA GLN A 309 26.52 4.95 -6.77
C GLN A 309 26.02 5.41 -5.40
N ALA A 310 25.25 6.51 -5.38
CA ALA A 310 24.60 6.97 -4.15
C ALA A 310 23.55 5.97 -3.63
N ALA A 311 22.82 5.28 -4.51
CA ALA A 311 21.83 4.26 -4.15
C ALA A 311 22.48 2.97 -3.62
N GLU A 312 23.61 2.55 -4.20
CA GLU A 312 24.40 1.42 -3.68
C GLU A 312 24.88 1.70 -2.25
N LEU A 313 25.40 2.91 -1.99
CA LEU A 313 25.80 3.29 -0.63
C LEU A 313 24.59 3.37 0.32
N GLN A 314 23.46 3.90 -0.14
CA GLN A 314 22.22 3.96 0.65
C GLN A 314 21.75 2.56 1.06
N GLN A 315 21.78 1.60 0.13
CA GLN A 315 21.44 0.20 0.37
C GLN A 315 22.40 -0.44 1.38
N ARG A 316 23.69 -0.15 1.28
CA ARG A 316 24.68 -0.66 2.23
C ARG A 316 24.52 -0.06 3.62
N LEU A 317 24.21 1.23 3.73
CA LEU A 317 23.95 1.88 5.01
C LEU A 317 22.69 1.34 5.70
N SER A 318 21.65 1.01 4.93
CA SER A 318 20.44 0.41 5.49
C SER A 318 20.65 -1.03 5.95
N VAL A 319 21.47 -1.81 5.24
CA VAL A 319 21.76 -3.21 5.57
C VAL A 319 22.81 -3.36 6.68
N GLU A 320 23.93 -2.64 6.57
CA GLU A 320 25.08 -2.79 7.48
C GLU A 320 24.98 -1.93 8.75
N ALA A 321 24.31 -0.77 8.68
CA ALA A 321 24.19 0.15 9.81
C ALA A 321 22.75 0.35 10.32
N GLN A 322 21.75 -0.32 9.72
CA GLN A 322 20.32 -0.09 9.97
C GLN A 322 19.92 1.40 9.95
N GLN A 323 20.67 2.21 9.19
CA GLN A 323 20.54 3.65 9.20
C GLN A 323 19.71 4.12 8.02
N GLN A 324 18.65 4.88 8.30
CA GLN A 324 17.84 5.54 7.26
C GLN A 324 18.68 6.66 6.61
N SER A 325 18.92 6.55 5.31
CA SER A 325 19.69 7.52 4.54
C SER A 325 18.94 7.95 3.29
N PHE A 326 19.15 9.18 2.85
CA PHE A 326 18.42 9.82 1.74
C PHE A 326 19.38 10.42 0.73
N ILE A 327 19.15 10.20 -0.56
CA ILE A 327 19.95 10.81 -1.63
C ILE A 327 19.42 12.23 -1.89
N THR A 328 20.28 13.24 -1.82
CA THR A 328 19.98 14.64 -2.15
C THR A 328 20.97 15.18 -3.17
N ALA A 329 20.64 16.28 -3.83
CA ALA A 329 21.58 16.97 -4.71
C ALA A 329 22.71 17.62 -3.88
N ALA A 330 23.94 17.60 -4.40
CA ALA A 330 25.09 18.19 -3.73
C ALA A 330 24.94 19.73 -3.66
N PRO A 331 25.26 20.37 -2.52
CA PRO A 331 25.24 21.82 -2.39
C PRO A 331 26.34 22.42 -3.29
N GLY A 332 25.95 22.96 -4.44
CA GLY A 332 26.85 23.51 -5.46
C GLY A 332 26.47 23.18 -6.91
N ALA A 333 25.52 22.28 -7.15
CA ALA A 333 25.02 21.97 -8.49
C ALA A 333 23.77 22.82 -8.84
N LEU A 334 23.99 24.11 -9.12
CA LEU A 334 23.05 24.99 -9.84
C LEU A 334 23.80 25.73 -10.94
#